data_AF-A0A832E2T1-F1
#
_entry.id   AF-A0A832E2T1-F1
#
_cell.length_a   1.000
_cell.length_b   1.000
_cell.length_c   1.000
_cell.angle_alpha   90.00
_cell.angle_beta   90.00
_cell.angle_gamma   90.00
#
_symmetry.space_group_name_H-M   'P 1'
#
loop_
_entity.id
_entity.type
_entity.pdbx_description
1 polymer ?
#
loop_
_entity_poly.entity_id
_entity_poly.type
_entity_poly.pdbx_seq_one_letter_code
_entity_poly.pdbx_strand_id
1 'polypeptide(L)'
;KNFKDPLEGIYTICLQLEKSWDEEFFRLGCPLNNLAQEMSPIDEGFRTRIDNFFQRWKTSIADALKKGQQQGIVDLAVNVDDSALFILAAIEGSLGLTKSHQCHTVYSSCSRELKRYMDSLRVSKHA
;
A
#
# COMPACT_ATOMS: atom_id res chain seq x y z
N LYS A 1 10.33 -4.77 9.94
CA LYS A 1 9.74 -5.11 11.27
C LYS A 1 9.01 -6.43 11.13
N ASN A 2 9.13 -7.34 12.10
CA ASN A 2 8.45 -8.65 12.04
C ASN A 2 7.15 -8.53 12.85
N PHE A 3 6.02 -8.35 12.16
CA PHE A 3 4.70 -8.26 12.81
C PHE A 3 4.10 -9.66 12.96
N LYS A 4 3.47 -9.93 14.12
CA LYS A 4 2.74 -11.19 14.34
C LYS A 4 1.49 -11.30 13.46
N ASP A 5 0.82 -10.18 13.22
CA ASP A 5 -0.27 -10.07 12.26
C ASP A 5 0.22 -9.22 11.08
N PRO A 6 0.36 -9.81 9.88
CA PRO A 6 0.89 -9.09 8.71
C PRO A 6 -0.05 -7.97 8.23
N LEU A 7 -1.37 -8.12 8.36
CA LEU A 7 -2.34 -7.10 7.95
C LEU A 7 -2.25 -5.89 8.87
N GLU A 8 -2.18 -6.13 10.18
CA GLU A 8 -1.97 -5.07 11.16
C GLU A 8 -0.61 -4.39 10.97
N GLY A 9 0.41 -5.17 10.59
CA GLY A 9 1.74 -4.66 10.27
C GLY A 9 1.75 -3.68 9.10
N ILE A 10 1.08 -4.02 7.99
CA ILE A 10 0.93 -3.16 6.81
C ILE A 10 0.18 -1.87 7.20
N TYR A 11 -0.94 -2.00 7.93
CA TYR A 11 -1.71 -0.85 8.38
C TYR A 11 -0.92 0.07 9.33
N THR A 12 -0.18 -0.53 10.27
CA THR A 12 0.67 0.21 11.21
C THR A 12 1.75 1.00 10.49
N ILE A 13 2.34 0.44 9.42
CA ILE A 13 3.31 1.18 8.60
C ILE A 13 2.62 2.38 7.94
N CYS A 14 1.44 2.20 7.34
CA CYS A 14 0.71 3.30 6.71
C CYS A 14 0.39 4.44 7.70
N LEU A 15 -0.01 4.11 8.93
CA LEU A 15 -0.25 5.09 10.00
C LEU A 15 1.03 5.73 10.55
N GLN A 16 2.12 4.98 10.65
CA GLN A 16 3.41 5.53 11.07
C GLN A 16 3.93 6.53 10.05
N LEU A 17 3.79 6.21 8.76
CA LEU A 17 4.14 7.11 7.67
C LEU A 17 3.32 8.40 7.74
N GLU A 18 1.99 8.29 7.97
CA GLU A 18 1.11 9.45 8.14
C GLU A 18 1.60 10.42 9.22
N LYS A 19 2.06 9.88 10.35
CA LYS A 19 2.54 10.68 11.49
C LYS A 19 3.98 11.19 11.31
N SER A 20 4.76 10.55 10.44
CA SER A 20 6.19 10.86 10.27
C SER A 20 6.46 11.83 9.13
N TRP A 21 5.55 11.92 8.16
CA TRP A 21 5.66 12.82 7.03
C TRP A 21 5.12 14.20 7.39
N ASP A 22 5.86 15.23 6.96
CA ASP A 22 5.47 16.61 7.16
C ASP A 22 4.39 17.04 6.16
N GLU A 23 3.83 18.24 6.37
CA GLU A 23 2.84 18.82 5.46
C GLU A 23 3.38 18.97 4.04
N GLU A 24 4.70 19.17 3.90
CA GLU A 24 5.35 19.29 2.60
C GLU A 24 5.31 17.98 1.80
N PHE A 25 5.58 16.84 2.42
CA PHE A 25 5.44 15.55 1.76
C PHE A 25 4.03 15.34 1.23
N PHE A 26 2.99 15.63 2.03
CA PHE A 26 1.61 15.48 1.58
C PHE A 26 1.24 16.47 0.47
N ARG A 27 1.78 17.69 0.52
CA ARG A 27 1.62 18.70 -0.52
C ARG A 27 2.24 18.29 -1.85
N LEU A 28 3.37 17.56 -1.82
CA LEU A 28 4.12 17.13 -3.00
C LEU A 28 3.75 15.71 -3.48
N GLY A 29 3.20 14.87 -2.59
CA GLY A 29 2.91 13.46 -2.83
C GLY A 29 4.15 12.58 -2.83
N CYS A 30 3.97 11.29 -3.14
CA CYS A 30 5.07 10.32 -3.28
C CYS A 30 5.99 10.72 -4.45
N PRO A 31 7.27 11.04 -4.21
CA PRO A 31 8.19 11.45 -5.28
C PRO A 31 8.37 10.37 -6.34
N LEU A 32 8.39 9.10 -5.92
CA LEU A 32 8.54 7.97 -6.82
C LEU A 32 7.34 7.82 -7.75
N ASN A 33 6.12 7.98 -7.22
CA ASN A 33 4.90 7.89 -8.02
C ASN A 33 4.75 9.09 -8.97
N ASN A 34 5.12 10.30 -8.54
CA ASN A 34 5.20 11.45 -9.45
C ASN A 34 6.14 11.16 -10.63
N LEU A 35 7.34 10.67 -10.34
CA LEU A 35 8.33 10.31 -11.36
C LEU A 35 7.82 9.18 -12.26
N ALA A 36 7.10 8.20 -11.70
CA ALA A 36 6.47 7.14 -12.46
C ALA A 36 5.47 7.72 -13.47
N GLN A 37 4.59 8.62 -13.04
CA GLN A 37 3.54 9.18 -13.89
C GLN A 37 4.11 10.09 -14.99
N GLU A 38 5.14 10.87 -14.68
CA GLU A 38 5.72 11.83 -15.62
C GLU A 38 6.75 11.19 -16.58
N MET A 39 7.59 10.28 -16.08
CA MET A 39 8.73 9.76 -16.86
C MET A 39 8.46 8.42 -17.55
N SER A 40 7.46 7.62 -17.13
CA SER A 40 7.19 6.33 -17.77
C SER A 40 6.99 6.37 -19.28
N PRO A 41 6.33 7.39 -19.88
CA PRO A 41 6.20 7.50 -21.33
C PRO A 41 7.40 8.18 -22.02
N ILE A 42 8.34 8.75 -21.27
CA ILE A 42 9.44 9.59 -21.78
C ILE A 42 10.77 8.82 -21.78
N ASP A 43 11.06 8.09 -20.70
CA ASP A 43 12.35 7.45 -20.49
C ASP A 43 12.20 6.03 -19.94
N GLU A 44 12.58 5.06 -20.77
CA GLU A 44 12.48 3.63 -20.48
C GLU A 44 13.38 3.19 -19.32
N GLY A 45 14.50 3.89 -19.11
CA GLY A 45 15.41 3.65 -18.00
C GLY A 45 14.78 4.04 -16.66
N PHE A 46 14.13 5.20 -16.59
CA PHE A 46 13.32 5.61 -15.44
C PHE A 46 12.17 4.64 -15.22
N ARG A 47 11.37 4.36 -16.26
CA ARG A 47 10.22 3.44 -16.20
C ARG A 47 10.63 2.09 -15.59
N THR A 48 11.69 1.46 -16.11
CA THR A 48 12.13 0.13 -15.67
C THR A 48 12.64 0.13 -14.22
N ARG A 49 13.37 1.17 -13.79
CA ARG A 49 13.89 1.25 -12.41
C ARG A 49 12.77 1.45 -11.40
N ILE A 50 11.80 2.28 -11.74
CA ILE A 50 10.64 2.56 -10.88
C ILE A 50 9.73 1.34 -10.82
N ASP A 51 9.44 0.69 -11.94
CA ASP A 51 8.68 -0.56 -11.98
C ASP A 51 9.33 -1.64 -11.11
N ASN A 52 10.65 -1.85 -11.22
CA ASN A 52 11.37 -2.78 -10.35
C ASN A 52 11.22 -2.44 -8.85
N PHE A 53 11.15 -1.16 -8.50
CA PHE A 53 10.87 -0.76 -7.12
C PHE A 53 9.45 -1.15 -6.69
N PHE A 54 8.44 -0.83 -7.50
CA PHE A 54 7.05 -1.20 -7.22
C PHE A 54 6.86 -2.71 -7.16
N GLN A 55 7.54 -3.49 -8.02
CA GLN A 55 7.52 -4.96 -7.96
C GLN A 55 8.08 -5.48 -6.63
N ARG A 56 9.18 -4.90 -6.12
CA ARG A 56 9.75 -5.28 -4.81
C ARG A 56 8.80 -4.93 -3.67
N TRP A 57 8.13 -3.78 -3.74
CA TRP A 57 7.14 -3.39 -2.74
C TRP A 57 5.93 -4.33 -2.76
N LYS A 58 5.33 -4.57 -3.94
CA LYS A 58 4.24 -5.52 -4.14
C LYS A 58 4.62 -6.91 -3.64
N THR A 59 5.82 -7.40 -3.97
CA THR A 59 6.32 -8.70 -3.49
C THR A 59 6.42 -8.74 -1.97
N SER A 60 6.90 -7.67 -1.33
CA SER A 60 6.99 -7.59 0.13
C SER A 60 5.62 -7.66 0.80
N ILE A 61 4.59 -7.05 0.20
CA ILE A 61 3.21 -7.15 0.69
C ILE A 61 2.67 -8.56 0.48
N ALA A 62 2.86 -9.14 -0.71
CA ALA A 62 2.41 -10.50 -1.02
C ALA A 62 3.03 -11.54 -0.07
N ASP A 63 4.31 -11.43 0.22
CA ASP A 63 5.00 -12.29 1.19
C ASP A 63 4.43 -12.16 2.60
N ALA A 64 4.03 -10.94 3.01
CA ALA A 64 3.38 -10.73 4.30
C ALA A 64 2.00 -11.40 4.34
N LEU A 65 1.19 -11.25 3.28
CA LEU A 65 -0.11 -11.91 3.17
C LEU A 65 0.03 -13.44 3.17
N LYS A 66 1.01 -13.97 2.44
CA LYS A 66 1.32 -15.42 2.40
C LYS A 66 1.72 -15.97 3.77
N LYS A 67 2.50 -15.22 4.55
CA LYS A 67 2.77 -15.57 5.96
C LYS A 67 1.51 -15.56 6.80
N GLY A 68 0.61 -14.60 6.56
CA GLY A 68 -0.71 -14.55 7.20
C GLY A 68 -1.57 -15.78 6.89
N GLN A 69 -1.53 -16.27 5.66
CA GLN A 69 -2.19 -17.51 5.26
C GLN A 69 -1.62 -18.73 6.01
N GLN A 70 -0.28 -18.84 6.08
CA GLN A 70 0.39 -19.90 6.84
C GLN A 70 0.06 -19.90 8.34
N GLN A 71 -0.31 -18.74 8.88
CA GLN A 71 -0.68 -18.56 10.29
C GLN A 71 -2.20 -18.68 10.53
N GLY A 72 -3.01 -18.92 9.50
CA GLY A 72 -4.48 -18.94 9.60
C GLY A 72 -5.11 -17.57 9.90
N ILE A 73 -4.40 -16.48 9.62
CA ILE A 73 -4.88 -15.10 9.80
C ILE A 73 -5.59 -14.62 8.52
N VAL A 74 -4.99 -14.86 7.36
CA VAL A 74 -5.51 -14.50 6.03
C VAL A 74 -6.17 -15.72 5.41
N ASP A 75 -7.31 -15.54 4.77
CA ASP A 75 -8.04 -16.61 4.11
C ASP A 75 -7.22 -17.23 2.96
N LEU A 76 -7.22 -18.56 2.86
CA LEU A 76 -6.50 -19.30 1.81
C LEU A 76 -7.09 -19.07 0.41
N ALA A 77 -8.35 -18.63 0.32
CA ALA A 77 -9.00 -18.27 -0.94
C ALA A 77 -8.53 -16.90 -1.49
N VAL A 78 -7.85 -16.09 -0.69
CA VAL A 78 -7.32 -14.79 -1.14
C VAL A 78 -6.16 -14.99 -2.11
N ASN A 79 -6.25 -14.36 -3.29
CA ASN A 79 -5.09 -14.21 -4.17
C ASN A 79 -4.15 -13.13 -3.60
N VAL A 80 -3.06 -13.58 -2.96
CA VAL A 80 -2.11 -12.68 -2.30
C VAL A 80 -1.38 -11.73 -3.25
N ASP A 81 -1.19 -12.13 -4.51
CA ASP A 81 -0.49 -11.30 -5.50
C ASP A 81 -1.37 -10.13 -5.96
N ASP A 82 -2.63 -10.42 -6.26
CA ASP A 82 -3.60 -9.40 -6.68
C ASP A 82 -3.95 -8.46 -5.53
N SER A 83 -4.17 -9.01 -4.32
CA SER A 83 -4.40 -8.21 -3.13
C SER A 83 -3.21 -7.30 -2.79
N ALA A 84 -1.98 -7.80 -2.95
CA ALA A 84 -0.80 -6.98 -2.73
C ALA A 84 -0.69 -5.82 -3.74
N LEU A 85 -1.00 -6.09 -5.01
CA LEU A 85 -1.04 -5.05 -6.04
C LEU A 85 -2.13 -4.00 -5.73
N PHE A 86 -3.31 -4.43 -5.31
CA PHE A 86 -4.40 -3.52 -4.94
C PHE A 86 -4.07 -2.68 -3.71
N ILE A 87 -3.43 -3.25 -2.68
CA ILE A 87 -2.97 -2.50 -1.50
C ILE A 87 -1.95 -1.43 -1.91
N LEU A 88 -0.96 -1.79 -2.74
CA LEU A 88 0.02 -0.84 -3.26
C LEU A 88 -0.66 0.30 -4.04
N ALA A 89 -1.57 -0.04 -4.95
CA ALA A 89 -2.33 0.92 -5.73
C ALA A 89 -3.17 1.86 -4.85
N ALA A 90 -3.81 1.33 -3.80
CA ALA A 90 -4.58 2.13 -2.85
C ALA A 90 -3.69 3.11 -2.08
N ILE A 91 -2.50 2.69 -1.63
CA ILE A 91 -1.55 3.58 -0.92
C ILE A 91 -1.10 4.72 -1.84
N GLU A 92 -0.60 4.40 -3.04
CA GLU A 92 -0.11 5.41 -3.98
C GLU A 92 -1.21 6.32 -4.52
N GLY A 93 -2.40 5.76 -4.76
CA GLY A 93 -3.59 6.52 -5.14
C GLY A 93 -4.04 7.49 -4.04
N SER A 94 -3.97 7.07 -2.77
CA SER A 94 -4.29 7.93 -1.62
C SER A 94 -3.36 9.14 -1.57
N LEU A 95 -2.05 8.93 -1.74
CA LEU A 95 -1.07 10.01 -1.77
C LEU A 95 -1.29 10.97 -2.95
N GLY A 96 -1.61 10.42 -4.13
CA GLY A 96 -1.96 11.23 -5.30
C GLY A 96 -3.21 12.09 -5.08
N LEU A 97 -4.26 11.53 -4.49
CA LEU A 97 -5.48 12.27 -4.16
C LEU A 97 -5.25 13.32 -3.09
N THR A 98 -4.46 13.03 -2.06
CA THR A 98 -4.09 14.01 -1.02
C THR A 98 -3.31 15.18 -1.60
N LYS A 99 -2.34 14.92 -2.48
CA LYS A 99 -1.63 15.93 -3.26
C LYS A 99 -2.61 16.76 -4.09
N SER A 100 -3.52 16.13 -4.83
CA SER A 100 -4.45 16.86 -5.70
C SER A 100 -5.44 17.73 -4.92
N HIS A 101 -5.92 17.26 -3.77
CA HIS A 101 -6.91 17.98 -2.96
C HIS A 101 -6.28 18.96 -1.97
N GLN A 102 -4.95 18.88 -1.75
CA GLN A 102 -4.24 19.66 -0.74
C GLN A 102 -4.89 19.51 0.64
N CYS A 103 -5.34 18.29 0.95
CA CYS A 103 -6.18 18.01 2.12
C CYS A 103 -5.79 16.69 2.76
N HIS A 104 -5.17 16.76 3.95
CA HIS A 104 -4.70 15.60 4.70
C HIS A 104 -5.81 14.61 5.06
N THR A 105 -7.05 15.09 5.28
CA THR A 105 -8.19 14.24 5.64
C THR A 105 -8.55 13.22 4.55
N VAL A 106 -8.13 13.47 3.31
CA VAL A 106 -8.24 12.52 2.20
C VAL A 106 -7.40 11.27 2.48
N TYR A 107 -6.14 11.43 2.89
CA TYR A 107 -5.26 10.30 3.20
C TYR A 107 -5.81 9.49 4.37
N SER A 108 -6.25 10.17 5.43
CA SER A 108 -6.84 9.51 6.59
C SER A 108 -8.11 8.74 6.21
N SER A 109 -8.90 9.24 5.25
CA SER A 109 -10.12 8.57 4.78
C SER A 109 -9.80 7.33 3.97
N CYS A 110 -8.87 7.42 3.02
CA CYS A 110 -8.43 6.26 2.26
C CYS A 110 -7.75 5.21 3.15
N SER A 111 -6.97 5.63 4.15
CA SER A 111 -6.32 4.71 5.10
C SER A 111 -7.34 3.90 5.92
N ARG A 112 -8.47 4.50 6.32
CA ARG A 112 -9.55 3.78 7.00
C ARG A 112 -10.19 2.72 6.11
N GLU A 113 -10.44 3.03 4.84
CA GLU A 113 -11.03 2.06 3.90
C GLU A 113 -10.03 0.98 3.48
N LEU A 114 -8.75 1.31 3.35
CA LEU A 114 -7.69 0.32 3.15
C LEU A 114 -7.64 -0.68 4.32
N LYS A 115 -7.81 -0.20 5.56
CA LYS A 115 -7.95 -1.09 6.72
C LYS A 115 -9.17 -2.00 6.60
N ARG A 116 -10.34 -1.45 6.26
CA ARG A 116 -11.57 -2.24 6.07
C ARG A 116 -11.41 -3.33 5.01
N TYR A 117 -10.76 -3.00 3.90
CA TYR A 117 -10.40 -3.98 2.88
C TYR A 117 -9.45 -5.05 3.42
N MET A 118 -8.37 -4.67 4.11
CA MET A 118 -7.44 -5.65 4.69
C MET A 118 -8.13 -6.56 5.72
N ASP A 119 -9.05 -6.03 6.52
CA ASP A 119 -9.83 -6.82 7.47
C ASP A 119 -10.77 -7.83 6.77
N SER A 120 -11.22 -7.58 5.54
CA SER A 120 -12.02 -8.54 4.77
C SER A 120 -11.19 -9.68 4.18
N LEU A 121 -9.86 -9.58 4.18
CA LEU A 121 -8.96 -10.67 3.76
C LEU A 121 -8.76 -11.73 4.87
N ARG A 122 -9.23 -11.44 6.08
CA ARG A 122 -9.07 -12.34 7.24
C ARG A 122 -9.98 -13.57 7.09
N VAL A 123 -9.55 -14.69 7.67
CA VAL A 123 -10.41 -15.89 7.78
C VAL A 123 -11.71 -15.52 8.49
N SER A 124 -12.84 -15.80 7.84
CA SER A 124 -14.17 -15.56 8.43
C SER A 124 -14.36 -16.46 9.67
N LYS A 125 -14.78 -15.90 10.80
CA LYS A 125 -15.10 -16.67 12.03
C LYS A 125 -16.40 -17.47 11.95
N HIS A 126 -16.97 -17.67 10.77
CA HIS A 126 -18.22 -18.38 10.58
C HIS A 126 -18.03 -19.52 9.58
N ALA A 127 -17.60 -20.66 10.11
CA ALA A 127 -17.85 -21.98 9.56
C ALA A 127 -18.44 -22.84 10.69
#